data_AF-A0A0L7K2Y9-F1
#
_entry.id   AF-A0A0L7K2Y9-F1
#
_cell.length_a   1.000
_cell.length_b   1.000
_cell.length_c   1.000
_cell.angle_alpha   90.00
_cell.angle_beta   90.00
_cell.angle_gamma   90.00
#
_symmetry.space_group_name_H-M   'P 1'
#
loop_
_entity.id
_entity.type
_entity.pdbx_description
1 polymer ?
#
loop_
_entity_poly.entity_id
_entity_poly.type
_entity_poly.pdbx_seq_one_letter_code
_entity_poly.pdbx_strand_id
1 'polypeptide(L)'
;MDTDSMFINQTELYETLTKFLTNIKKDGSERRTIDNYKRKADMLEVYWREYQENHRKMCEFAELDHVYFKKGCFDTVEEVYSNIKEIIDKTIKQLLGVSPRRPEAGEAQPSPDIRTKQQLSVSQRRLEAGATQPQPGPAFVNDVTPQRDDFLPSAGGSSKLDELMKKQNLNFKALLRTVSKTQVDKFENHWQFENALRSLDSRWREIDKLHWEIEGENGSEDINYQEQFCEHEETYIELTETINTKM
;
A
#
# COMPACT_ATOMS: atom_id res chain seq x y z
N MET A 1 -1.27 -6.44 -36.06
CA MET A 1 -0.88 -6.04 -34.69
C MET A 1 -0.72 -4.54 -34.74
N ASP A 2 -1.31 -3.80 -33.80
CA ASP A 2 -1.28 -2.33 -33.83
C ASP A 2 0.02 -1.82 -33.18
N THR A 3 0.96 -1.40 -34.02
CA THR A 3 2.27 -0.88 -33.61
C THR A 3 2.17 0.46 -32.89
N ASP A 4 1.12 1.25 -33.16
CA ASP A 4 0.91 2.55 -32.52
C ASP A 4 0.48 2.35 -31.07
N SER A 5 -0.45 1.42 -30.83
CA SER A 5 -0.85 1.01 -29.47
C SER A 5 0.34 0.47 -28.66
N MET A 6 1.23 -0.31 -29.29
CA MET A 6 2.45 -0.80 -28.63
C MET A 6 3.42 0.34 -28.28
N PHE A 7 3.57 1.32 -29.16
CA PHE A 7 4.42 2.47 -28.92
C PHE A 7 3.88 3.37 -27.81
N ILE A 8 2.56 3.53 -27.71
CA ILE A 8 1.91 4.22 -26.59
C ILE A 8 2.23 3.51 -25.28
N ASN A 9 2.01 2.19 -25.20
CA ASN A 9 2.33 1.41 -24.00
C ASN A 9 3.83 1.53 -23.63
N GLN A 10 4.75 1.44 -24.59
CA GLN A 10 6.18 1.66 -24.34
C GLN A 10 6.49 3.05 -23.77
N THR A 11 5.73 4.07 -24.20
CA THR A 11 5.87 5.44 -23.68
C THR A 11 5.38 5.52 -22.24
N GLU A 12 4.23 4.91 -21.93
CA GLU A 12 3.66 4.87 -20.58
C GLU A 12 4.57 4.11 -19.59
N LEU A 13 5.14 2.98 -20.00
CA LEU A 13 6.11 2.24 -19.21
C LEU A 13 7.38 3.05 -18.93
N TYR A 14 7.86 3.80 -19.92
CA TYR A 14 9.00 4.70 -19.74
C TYR A 14 8.71 5.81 -18.73
N GLU A 15 7.54 6.46 -18.83
CA GLU A 15 7.11 7.49 -17.88
C GLU A 15 6.98 6.90 -16.47
N THR A 16 6.45 5.69 -16.35
CA THR A 16 6.33 4.96 -15.09
C THR A 16 7.71 4.68 -14.47
N LEU A 17 8.67 4.19 -15.24
CA LEU A 17 10.06 3.98 -14.78
C LEU A 17 10.74 5.29 -14.36
N THR A 18 10.48 6.38 -15.08
CA THR A 18 11.02 7.71 -14.76
C THR A 18 10.44 8.25 -13.45
N LYS A 19 9.12 8.09 -13.23
CA LYS A 19 8.45 8.41 -11.96
C LYS A 19 9.00 7.53 -10.83
N PHE A 20 9.20 6.24 -11.08
CA PHE A 20 9.78 5.30 -10.12
C PHE A 20 11.20 5.74 -9.69
N LEU A 21 12.05 6.12 -10.64
CA LEU A 21 13.38 6.67 -10.38
C LEU A 21 13.32 7.96 -9.55
N THR A 22 12.37 8.84 -9.84
CA THR A 22 12.18 10.09 -9.08
C THR A 22 11.76 9.79 -7.64
N ASN A 23 10.82 8.86 -7.45
CA ASN A 23 10.31 8.48 -6.15
C ASN A 23 11.38 7.81 -5.29
N ILE A 24 12.16 6.88 -5.85
CA ILE A 24 13.22 6.22 -5.09
C ILE A 24 14.34 7.17 -4.67
N LYS A 25 14.66 8.19 -5.49
CA LYS A 25 15.62 9.23 -5.14
C LYS A 25 15.14 10.11 -3.97
N LYS A 26 13.81 10.27 -3.84
CA LYS A 26 13.16 11.06 -2.78
C LYS A 26 12.81 10.26 -1.53
N ASP A 27 13.14 8.97 -1.47
CA ASP A 27 12.81 8.14 -0.30
C ASP A 27 13.47 8.66 0.98
N GLY A 28 12.63 9.02 1.94
CA GLY A 28 13.03 9.39 3.30
C GLY A 28 13.63 8.21 4.09
N SER A 29 14.40 8.52 5.13
CA SER A 29 15.13 7.54 5.95
C SER A 29 14.23 6.45 6.55
N GLU A 30 13.01 6.79 6.97
CA GLU A 30 12.04 5.85 7.54
C GLU A 30 11.62 4.74 6.57
N ARG A 31 11.63 5.04 5.26
CA ARG A 31 11.27 4.10 4.19
C ARG A 31 12.47 3.30 3.69
N ARG A 32 13.71 3.63 4.11
CA ARG A 32 14.94 2.92 3.74
C ARG A 32 15.10 1.65 4.55
N THR A 33 14.24 0.67 4.28
CA THR A 33 14.31 -0.67 4.86
C THR A 33 14.61 -1.69 3.78
N ILE A 34 15.28 -2.79 4.16
CA ILE A 34 15.65 -3.86 3.21
C ILE A 34 14.41 -4.44 2.53
N ASP A 35 13.35 -4.64 3.31
CA ASP A 35 12.08 -5.20 2.84
C ASP A 35 11.38 -4.29 1.81
N ASN A 36 11.38 -2.96 2.04
CA ASN A 36 10.86 -2.01 1.05
C ASN A 36 11.69 -2.04 -0.25
N TYR A 37 13.02 -1.99 -0.13
CA TYR A 37 13.89 -1.97 -1.31
C TYR A 37 13.88 -3.29 -2.09
N LYS A 38 13.60 -4.43 -1.44
CA LYS A 38 13.31 -5.70 -2.13
C LYS A 38 12.03 -5.63 -2.94
N ARG A 39 10.92 -5.16 -2.36
CA ARG A 39 9.67 -4.97 -3.12
C ARG A 39 9.85 -4.02 -4.31
N LYS A 40 10.64 -2.96 -4.14
CA LYS A 40 11.00 -2.04 -5.23
C LYS A 40 11.82 -2.73 -6.32
N ALA A 41 12.73 -3.64 -5.95
CA ALA A 41 13.47 -4.45 -6.91
C ALA A 41 12.54 -5.37 -7.71
N ASP A 42 11.64 -6.06 -7.02
CA ASP A 42 10.68 -6.96 -7.66
C ASP A 42 9.77 -6.21 -8.66
N MET A 43 9.27 -5.03 -8.26
CA MET A 43 8.45 -4.17 -9.13
C MET A 43 9.23 -3.65 -10.35
N LEU A 44 10.48 -3.24 -10.15
CA LEU A 44 11.35 -2.80 -11.24
C LEU A 44 11.53 -3.90 -12.29
N GLU A 45 11.71 -5.16 -11.86
CA GLU A 45 11.86 -6.30 -12.77
C GLU A 45 10.57 -6.64 -13.52
N VAL A 46 9.39 -6.36 -12.96
CA VAL A 46 8.10 -6.49 -13.65
C VAL A 46 8.01 -5.47 -14.79
N TYR A 47 8.18 -4.19 -14.50
CA TYR A 47 8.15 -3.13 -15.53
C TYR A 47 9.20 -3.35 -16.62
N TRP A 48 10.40 -3.78 -16.23
CA TRP A 48 11.47 -4.05 -17.18
C TRP A 48 11.14 -5.23 -18.10
N ARG A 49 10.60 -6.33 -17.55
CA ARG A 49 10.21 -7.50 -18.34
C ARG A 49 9.12 -7.15 -19.35
N GLU A 50 8.14 -6.37 -18.94
CA GLU A 50 7.06 -5.92 -19.84
C GLU A 50 7.61 -5.02 -20.96
N TYR A 51 8.49 -4.08 -20.61
CA TYR A 51 9.17 -3.23 -21.58
C TYR A 51 9.97 -4.05 -22.60
N GLN A 52 10.70 -5.06 -22.14
CA GLN A 52 11.48 -5.96 -23.00
C GLN A 52 10.61 -6.83 -23.91
N GLU A 53 9.49 -7.33 -23.42
CA GLU A 53 8.55 -8.12 -24.22
C GLU A 53 7.90 -7.24 -25.31
N ASN A 54 7.50 -6.01 -24.94
CA ASN A 54 6.99 -5.04 -25.90
C ASN A 54 8.07 -4.62 -26.90
N HIS A 55 9.33 -4.51 -26.48
CA HIS A 55 10.45 -4.21 -27.37
C HIS A 55 10.65 -5.32 -28.39
N ARG A 56 10.61 -6.59 -27.95
CA ARG A 56 10.72 -7.75 -28.84
C ARG A 56 9.63 -7.72 -29.91
N LYS A 57 8.39 -7.43 -29.52
CA LYS A 57 7.27 -7.30 -30.47
C LYS A 57 7.44 -6.10 -31.40
N MET A 58 7.93 -4.96 -30.91
CA MET A 58 8.26 -3.81 -31.77
C MET A 58 9.32 -4.18 -32.81
N CYS A 59 10.36 -4.94 -32.43
CA CYS A 59 11.38 -5.43 -33.36
C CYS A 59 10.83 -6.41 -34.41
N GLU A 60 9.76 -7.14 -34.09
CA GLU A 60 9.15 -8.11 -35.01
C GLU A 60 8.14 -7.46 -35.98
N PHE A 61 7.38 -6.47 -35.52
CA PHE A 61 6.23 -5.95 -36.25
C PHE A 61 6.34 -4.50 -36.72
N ALA A 62 7.22 -3.68 -36.12
CA ALA A 62 7.36 -2.28 -36.50
C ALA A 62 8.44 -2.07 -37.57
N GLU A 63 8.24 -1.05 -38.41
CA GLU A 63 9.22 -0.65 -39.42
C GLU A 63 10.49 -0.07 -38.77
N LEU A 64 11.65 -0.35 -39.33
CA LEU A 64 12.94 0.18 -38.84
C LEU A 64 13.00 1.72 -38.84
N ASP A 65 12.19 2.37 -39.69
CA ASP A 65 12.10 3.83 -39.77
C ASP A 65 11.23 4.45 -38.68
N HIS A 66 10.57 3.62 -37.85
CA HIS A 66 9.67 4.05 -36.79
C HIS A 66 10.39 4.89 -35.72
N VAL A 67 9.67 5.87 -35.16
CA VAL A 67 10.19 6.85 -34.20
C VAL A 67 10.87 6.19 -32.99
N TYR A 68 10.34 5.04 -32.56
CA TYR A 68 10.89 4.22 -31.48
C TYR A 68 12.37 3.86 -31.68
N PHE A 69 12.74 3.41 -32.89
CA PHE A 69 14.10 3.00 -33.21
C PHE A 69 15.01 4.20 -33.48
N LYS A 70 14.51 5.21 -34.22
CA LYS A 70 15.27 6.42 -34.52
C LYS A 70 15.71 7.19 -33.27
N LYS A 71 14.88 7.19 -32.24
CA LYS A 71 15.17 7.88 -30.97
C LYS A 71 15.96 7.03 -29.98
N GLY A 72 16.30 5.78 -30.30
CA GLY A 72 16.98 4.90 -29.34
C GLY A 72 16.19 4.74 -28.04
N CYS A 73 14.85 4.60 -28.15
CA CYS A 73 13.97 4.57 -26.99
C CYS A 73 14.39 3.46 -26.01
N PHE A 74 14.72 2.27 -26.53
CA PHE A 74 15.14 1.14 -25.70
C PHE A 74 16.39 1.45 -24.87
N ASP A 75 17.44 1.99 -25.49
CA ASP A 75 18.70 2.32 -24.81
C ASP A 75 18.47 3.35 -23.69
N THR A 76 17.60 4.33 -23.95
CA THR A 76 17.22 5.35 -22.97
C THR A 76 16.55 4.72 -21.75
N VAL A 77 15.62 3.79 -21.95
CA VAL A 77 14.92 3.12 -20.85
C VAL A 77 15.82 2.14 -20.11
N GLU A 78 16.73 1.47 -20.82
CA GLU A 78 17.75 0.61 -20.21
C GLU A 78 18.66 1.38 -19.27
N GLU A 79 19.04 2.61 -19.62
CA GLU A 79 19.82 3.49 -18.73
C GLU A 79 19.01 3.84 -17.46
N VAL A 80 17.73 4.17 -17.59
CA VAL A 80 16.85 4.47 -16.45
C VAL A 80 16.70 3.25 -15.55
N TYR A 81 16.41 2.07 -16.11
CA TYR A 81 16.37 0.81 -15.37
C TYR A 81 17.67 0.54 -14.61
N SER A 82 18.81 0.65 -15.30
CA SER A 82 20.13 0.43 -14.71
C SER A 82 20.39 1.38 -13.54
N ASN A 83 19.99 2.65 -13.67
CA ASN A 83 20.11 3.66 -12.62
C ASN A 83 19.29 3.29 -11.38
N ILE A 84 18.03 2.89 -11.56
CA ILE A 84 17.16 2.47 -10.46
C ILE A 84 17.77 1.26 -9.76
N LYS A 85 18.21 0.25 -10.52
CA LYS A 85 18.82 -0.97 -10.00
C LYS A 85 20.06 -0.68 -9.16
N GLU A 86 20.93 0.21 -9.64
CA GLU A 86 22.12 0.65 -8.89
C GLU A 86 21.73 1.31 -7.56
N ILE A 87 20.74 2.20 -7.55
CA ILE A 87 20.25 2.85 -6.32
C ILE A 87 19.73 1.81 -5.33
N ILE A 88 18.96 0.83 -5.81
CA ILE A 88 18.40 -0.25 -4.98
C ILE A 88 19.52 -1.08 -4.35
N ASP A 89 20.43 -1.61 -5.18
CA ASP A 89 21.53 -2.46 -4.73
C ASP A 89 22.45 -1.73 -3.75
N LYS A 90 22.79 -0.47 -4.05
CA LYS A 90 23.62 0.36 -3.17
C LYS A 90 22.93 0.57 -1.82
N THR A 91 21.63 0.84 -1.81
CA THR A 91 20.87 1.05 -0.57
C THR A 91 20.75 -0.23 0.24
N ILE A 92 20.45 -1.37 -0.39
CA ILE A 92 20.39 -2.67 0.29
C ILE A 92 21.76 -3.02 0.88
N LYS A 93 22.87 -2.83 0.13
CA LYS A 93 24.23 -3.04 0.63
C LYS A 93 24.55 -2.16 1.84
N GLN A 94 24.16 -0.89 1.81
CA GLN A 94 24.33 0.01 2.96
C GLN A 94 23.54 -0.47 4.18
N LEU A 95 22.28 -0.88 4.00
CA LEU A 95 21.44 -1.37 5.09
C LEU A 95 21.94 -2.70 5.68
N LEU A 96 22.51 -3.57 4.85
CA LEU A 96 23.15 -4.81 5.31
C LEU A 96 24.53 -4.56 5.96
N GLY A 97 25.23 -3.50 5.53
CA GLY A 97 26.53 -3.09 6.09
C GLY A 97 26.44 -2.37 7.44
N VAL A 98 25.27 -1.87 7.82
CA VAL A 98 25.00 -1.33 9.16
C VAL A 98 24.65 -2.50 10.11
N SER A 99 25.69 -3.20 10.57
CA SER A 99 25.61 -4.02 11.78
C SER A 99 25.56 -3.08 13.00
N PRO A 100 24.63 -3.23 13.96
CA PRO A 100 24.57 -2.34 15.11
C PRO A 100 25.75 -2.64 16.06
N ARG A 101 26.84 -1.87 15.96
CA ARG A 101 27.72 -1.67 17.12
C ARG A 101 27.01 -0.78 18.12
N ARG A 102 26.38 -1.39 19.13
CA ARG A 102 26.20 -0.76 20.43
C ARG A 102 27.54 -0.87 21.16
N PRO A 103 28.17 0.22 21.62
CA PRO A 103 29.25 0.12 22.59
C PRO A 103 28.65 -0.34 23.92
N GLU A 104 28.90 -1.59 24.29
CA GLU A 104 28.81 -2.00 25.69
C GLU A 104 29.99 -1.38 26.43
N ALA A 105 29.72 -0.30 27.15
CA ALA A 105 30.60 0.17 28.22
C ALA A 105 30.33 -0.71 29.44
N GLY A 106 31.34 -1.48 29.82
CA GLY A 106 31.28 -2.42 30.92
C GLY A 106 31.39 -1.80 32.31
N GLU A 107 31.12 -2.71 33.24
CA GLU A 107 31.62 -2.82 34.61
C GLU A 107 30.85 -2.16 35.77
N ALA A 108 30.38 -3.08 36.60
CA ALA A 108 29.71 -2.98 37.90
C ALA A 108 30.45 -2.15 38.96
N GLN A 109 29.69 -1.65 39.95
CA GLN A 109 29.96 -1.84 41.39
C GLN A 109 28.70 -1.55 42.25
N PRO A 110 28.62 -2.05 43.51
CA PRO A 110 27.37 -2.39 44.24
C PRO A 110 26.89 -1.37 45.31
N SER A 111 25.58 -1.40 45.62
CA SER A 111 24.77 -1.07 46.85
C SER A 111 25.27 -0.06 47.92
N PRO A 112 24.39 0.70 48.66
CA PRO A 112 23.20 0.16 49.38
C PRO A 112 21.93 1.06 49.51
N ASP A 113 20.88 0.43 50.05
CA ASP A 113 19.62 0.91 50.70
C ASP A 113 19.46 2.41 51.04
N ILE A 114 18.28 2.99 50.74
CA ILE A 114 17.34 3.64 51.71
C ILE A 114 15.88 3.59 51.20
N ARG A 115 15.09 2.70 51.84
CA ARG A 115 13.72 2.86 52.37
C ARG A 115 12.99 4.20 52.17
N THR A 116 11.79 4.20 51.58
CA THR A 116 10.57 4.80 52.17
C THR A 116 9.30 4.17 51.58
N LYS A 117 8.41 3.80 52.50
CA LYS A 117 7.11 3.17 52.32
C LYS A 117 6.05 4.18 51.86
N GLN A 118 5.12 3.76 51.02
CA GLN A 118 3.69 3.92 51.36
C GLN A 118 2.85 2.85 50.65
N GLN A 119 1.96 2.22 51.43
CA GLN A 119 1.17 1.05 51.11
C GLN A 119 -0.29 1.36 51.51
N LEU A 120 -1.23 0.82 50.74
CA LEU A 120 -2.61 0.40 51.09
C LEU A 120 -3.67 1.51 51.28
N SER A 121 -4.96 1.32 50.97
CA SER A 121 -5.77 0.08 50.97
C SER A 121 -7.03 0.21 50.08
N VAL A 122 -7.50 -0.84 49.36
CA VAL A 122 -8.49 -1.91 49.73
C VAL A 122 -9.95 -1.36 49.70
N SER A 123 -10.92 -1.89 48.94
CA SER A 123 -11.61 -3.19 49.07
C SER A 123 -12.56 -3.37 47.85
N GLN A 124 -12.80 -4.50 47.16
CA GLN A 124 -13.10 -5.91 47.48
C GLN A 124 -14.60 -6.27 47.61
N ARG A 125 -15.09 -7.13 46.68
CA ARG A 125 -16.07 -8.26 46.79
C ARG A 125 -16.55 -8.62 45.36
N ARG A 126 -16.51 -9.84 44.76
CA ARG A 126 -16.59 -11.28 45.15
C ARG A 126 -17.87 -11.63 45.93
N LEU A 127 -18.69 -12.65 45.65
CA LEU A 127 -18.78 -13.85 44.78
C LEU A 127 -20.29 -14.03 44.41
N GLU A 128 -20.80 -14.93 43.53
CA GLU A 128 -20.88 -16.39 43.66
C GLU A 128 -21.41 -17.07 42.39
N ALA A 129 -21.12 -18.37 42.30
CA ALA A 129 -21.45 -19.34 41.27
C ALA A 129 -22.81 -20.02 41.50
N GLY A 130 -23.35 -20.72 40.49
CA GLY A 130 -24.39 -21.72 40.70
C GLY A 130 -25.12 -22.14 39.43
N ALA A 131 -24.94 -23.40 39.03
CA ALA A 131 -25.56 -24.08 37.89
C ALA A 131 -27.10 -24.16 37.99
N THR A 132 -27.79 -24.42 36.87
CA THR A 132 -28.52 -25.68 36.53
C THR A 132 -29.56 -25.41 35.43
N GLN A 133 -29.57 -26.24 34.38
CA GLN A 133 -30.66 -26.42 33.40
C GLN A 133 -31.89 -27.06 34.10
N PRO A 134 -33.14 -26.95 33.58
CA PRO A 134 -33.57 -27.81 32.47
C PRO A 134 -34.58 -27.17 31.48
N GLN A 135 -34.62 -27.76 30.27
CA GLN A 135 -35.68 -27.61 29.24
C GLN A 135 -36.82 -28.61 29.54
N PRO A 136 -38.06 -28.47 28.98
CA PRO A 136 -38.33 -28.93 27.60
C PRO A 136 -39.51 -28.28 26.82
N GLY A 137 -39.35 -28.19 25.47
CA GLY A 137 -40.30 -28.37 24.34
C GLY A 137 -41.71 -27.75 24.31
N PRO A 138 -42.49 -27.85 23.18
CA PRO A 138 -42.28 -28.60 21.93
C PRO A 138 -42.34 -27.71 20.64
N ALA A 139 -41.53 -28.00 19.61
CA ALA A 139 -41.85 -28.74 18.37
C ALA A 139 -42.87 -28.09 17.42
N PHE A 140 -42.42 -27.71 16.21
CA PHE A 140 -43.16 -27.88 14.96
C PHE A 140 -42.18 -28.12 13.79
N VAL A 141 -42.67 -28.91 12.83
CA VAL A 141 -41.98 -29.76 11.86
C VAL A 141 -42.22 -29.30 10.41
N ASN A 142 -41.28 -29.66 9.52
CA ASN A 142 -41.41 -30.14 8.11
C ASN A 142 -40.24 -29.60 7.24
N ASP A 143 -39.29 -30.40 6.72
CA ASP A 143 -39.38 -31.45 5.65
C ASP A 143 -39.70 -30.80 4.27
N VAL A 144 -39.01 -30.96 3.12
CA VAL A 144 -37.93 -31.84 2.61
C VAL A 144 -37.29 -31.23 1.32
N THR A 145 -36.03 -31.61 1.06
CA THR A 145 -35.10 -31.60 -0.12
C THR A 145 -35.69 -31.85 -1.55
N PRO A 146 -34.92 -31.99 -2.67
CA PRO A 146 -33.52 -31.59 -3.05
C PRO A 146 -33.35 -31.05 -4.51
N GLN A 147 -32.23 -30.38 -4.86
CA GLN A 147 -31.65 -30.54 -6.22
C GLN A 147 -30.14 -30.19 -6.28
N ARG A 148 -29.38 -31.07 -6.95
CA ARG A 148 -27.96 -30.97 -7.28
C ARG A 148 -27.74 -29.95 -8.38
N ASP A 149 -26.65 -29.19 -8.30
CA ASP A 149 -25.89 -28.76 -9.47
C ASP A 149 -24.39 -28.84 -9.17
N ASP A 150 -23.70 -29.56 -10.05
CA ASP A 150 -22.26 -29.66 -10.17
C ASP A 150 -21.62 -28.26 -10.29
N PHE A 151 -20.88 -27.82 -9.28
CA PHE A 151 -19.92 -26.74 -9.44
C PHE A 151 -18.58 -27.15 -8.85
N LEU A 152 -17.64 -27.45 -9.75
CA LEU A 152 -16.21 -27.38 -9.48
C LEU A 152 -15.88 -26.01 -8.87
N PRO A 153 -15.22 -25.91 -7.72
CA PRO A 153 -14.54 -24.68 -7.36
C PRO A 153 -13.22 -24.65 -8.13
N SER A 154 -13.28 -24.13 -9.37
CA SER A 154 -12.11 -23.50 -9.96
C SER A 154 -12.06 -22.05 -9.46
N ALA A 155 -10.84 -21.55 -9.23
CA ALA A 155 -10.50 -20.16 -8.90
C ALA A 155 -10.65 -19.71 -7.44
N GLY A 156 -9.66 -20.05 -6.61
CA GLY A 156 -9.39 -19.37 -5.33
C GLY A 156 -8.85 -17.93 -5.46
N GLY A 157 -8.81 -17.35 -6.67
CA GLY A 157 -8.34 -15.97 -6.91
C GLY A 157 -9.42 -14.90 -6.76
N SER A 158 -10.69 -15.21 -7.07
CA SER A 158 -11.78 -14.21 -7.06
C SER A 158 -12.15 -13.75 -5.65
N SER A 159 -12.09 -14.63 -4.64
CA SER A 159 -12.51 -14.29 -3.28
C SER A 159 -11.57 -13.29 -2.60
N LYS A 160 -10.25 -13.36 -2.87
CA LYS A 160 -9.27 -12.48 -2.24
C LYS A 160 -9.33 -11.08 -2.83
N LEU A 161 -9.39 -10.98 -4.16
CA LEU A 161 -9.57 -9.70 -4.84
C LEU A 161 -10.87 -9.01 -4.39
N ASP A 162 -11.98 -9.76 -4.31
CA ASP A 162 -13.27 -9.23 -3.85
C ASP A 162 -13.20 -8.72 -2.38
N GLU A 163 -12.49 -9.42 -1.50
CA GLU A 163 -12.24 -8.95 -0.13
C GLU A 163 -11.40 -7.66 -0.09
N LEU A 164 -10.36 -7.56 -0.92
CA LEU A 164 -9.53 -6.37 -1.03
C LEU A 164 -10.33 -5.18 -1.57
N MET A 165 -11.13 -5.38 -2.62
CA MET A 165 -12.00 -4.35 -3.20
C MET A 165 -13.04 -3.85 -2.19
N LYS A 166 -13.68 -4.76 -1.44
CA LYS A 166 -14.60 -4.38 -0.35
C LYS A 166 -13.90 -3.53 0.70
N LYS A 167 -12.71 -3.93 1.12
CA LYS A 167 -11.91 -3.19 2.11
C LYS A 167 -11.52 -1.81 1.59
N GLN A 168 -11.19 -1.70 0.31
CA GLN A 168 -10.82 -0.45 -0.32
C GLN A 168 -12.01 0.51 -0.43
N ASN A 169 -13.20 0.01 -0.78
CA ASN A 169 -14.43 0.80 -0.77
C ASN A 169 -14.75 1.35 0.65
N LEU A 170 -14.46 0.59 1.69
CA LEU A 170 -14.58 1.08 3.08
C LEU A 170 -13.57 2.17 3.39
N ASN A 171 -12.34 2.06 2.89
CA ASN A 171 -11.32 3.10 3.07
C ASN A 171 -11.68 4.40 2.33
N PHE A 172 -12.20 4.31 1.11
CA PHE A 172 -12.74 5.44 0.37
C PHE A 172 -13.84 6.17 1.15
N LYS A 173 -14.80 5.42 1.71
CA LYS A 173 -15.83 5.99 2.59
C LYS A 173 -15.24 6.68 3.83
N ALA A 174 -14.19 6.11 4.41
CA ALA A 174 -13.50 6.70 5.55
C ALA A 174 -12.75 7.99 5.20
N LEU A 175 -12.16 8.06 4.00
CA LEU A 175 -11.53 9.26 3.47
C LEU A 175 -12.58 10.36 3.26
N LEU A 176 -13.67 10.08 2.54
CA LEU A 176 -14.75 11.05 2.30
C LEU A 176 -15.35 11.59 3.59
N ARG A 177 -15.52 10.75 4.62
CA ARG A 177 -15.95 11.18 5.96
C ARG A 177 -14.93 12.15 6.59
N THR A 178 -13.64 11.89 6.41
CA THR A 178 -12.56 12.75 6.92
C THR A 178 -12.54 14.09 6.18
N VAL A 179 -12.66 14.07 4.85
CA VAL A 179 -12.76 15.26 3.99
C VAL A 179 -13.96 16.11 4.42
N SER A 180 -15.15 15.51 4.52
CA SER A 180 -16.37 16.21 4.93
C SER A 180 -16.30 16.83 6.33
N LYS A 181 -15.54 16.20 7.24
CA LYS A 181 -15.30 16.71 8.60
C LYS A 181 -14.30 17.86 8.64
N THR A 182 -13.40 17.92 7.66
CA THR A 182 -12.31 18.89 7.61
C THR A 182 -12.82 20.22 7.07
N GLN A 183 -13.27 21.08 7.99
CA GLN A 183 -13.75 22.43 7.66
C GLN A 183 -12.59 23.42 7.76
N VAL A 184 -11.74 23.45 6.72
CA VAL A 184 -10.51 24.24 6.68
C VAL A 184 -10.75 25.72 7.01
N ASP A 185 -11.87 26.28 6.58
CA ASP A 185 -12.24 27.69 6.84
C ASP A 185 -12.46 28.03 8.32
N LYS A 186 -12.63 27.03 9.18
CA LYS A 186 -12.83 27.20 10.63
C LYS A 186 -11.56 26.95 11.44
N PHE A 187 -10.44 26.68 10.79
CA PHE A 187 -9.18 26.51 11.48
C PHE A 187 -8.62 27.88 11.84
N GLU A 188 -8.28 28.06 13.11
CA GLU A 188 -7.73 29.30 13.66
C GLU A 188 -6.25 29.15 14.02
N ASN A 189 -5.83 27.92 14.31
CA ASN A 189 -4.51 27.62 14.84
C ASN A 189 -3.76 26.64 13.95
N HIS A 190 -2.45 26.86 13.79
CA HIS A 190 -1.55 26.02 13.00
C HIS A 190 -1.68 24.51 13.28
N TRP A 191 -1.81 24.12 14.56
CA TRP A 191 -1.94 22.72 14.96
C TRP A 191 -3.20 22.04 14.38
N GLN A 192 -4.26 22.79 14.09
CA GLN A 192 -5.49 22.26 13.50
C GLN A 192 -5.26 21.85 12.04
N PHE A 193 -4.53 22.68 11.29
CA PHE A 193 -4.10 22.38 9.92
C PHE A 193 -3.18 21.15 9.91
N GLU A 194 -2.15 21.11 10.78
CA GLU A 194 -1.27 19.94 10.86
C GLU A 194 -2.02 18.66 11.25
N ASN A 195 -2.97 18.75 12.18
CA ASN A 195 -3.77 17.60 12.60
C ASN A 195 -4.69 17.11 11.48
N ALA A 196 -5.26 18.02 10.70
CA ALA A 196 -6.03 17.68 9.51
C ALA A 196 -5.16 16.98 8.47
N LEU A 197 -3.97 17.52 8.16
CA LEU A 197 -2.99 16.88 7.27
C LEU A 197 -2.62 15.48 7.76
N ARG A 198 -2.22 15.33 9.02
CA ARG A 198 -1.88 14.02 9.61
C ARG A 198 -3.02 13.01 9.49
N SER A 199 -4.26 13.45 9.75
CA SER A 199 -5.43 12.58 9.62
C SER A 199 -5.69 12.19 8.18
N LEU A 200 -5.51 13.11 7.23
CA LEU A 200 -5.71 12.89 5.82
C LEU A 200 -4.65 11.95 5.23
N ASP A 201 -3.36 12.22 5.53
CA ASP A 201 -2.21 11.37 5.18
C ASP A 201 -2.38 9.93 5.70
N SER A 202 -2.81 9.79 6.95
CA SER A 202 -3.02 8.46 7.53
C SER A 202 -4.12 7.68 6.81
N ARG A 203 -5.14 8.34 6.27
CA ARG A 203 -6.22 7.68 5.51
C ARG A 203 -5.79 7.34 4.10
N TRP A 204 -5.09 8.28 3.44
CA TRP A 204 -4.57 8.06 2.09
C TRP A 204 -3.56 6.92 2.04
N ARG A 205 -2.67 6.79 3.04
CA ARG A 205 -1.68 5.70 3.09
C ARG A 205 -2.29 4.31 3.12
N GLU A 206 -3.41 4.11 3.81
CA GLU A 206 -4.09 2.82 3.83
C GLU A 206 -4.75 2.51 2.49
N ILE A 207 -5.27 3.54 1.80
CA ILE A 207 -5.84 3.45 0.45
C ILE A 207 -4.74 3.09 -0.56
N ASP A 208 -3.65 3.87 -0.59
CA ASP A 208 -2.50 3.67 -1.48
C ASP A 208 -1.92 2.27 -1.30
N LYS A 209 -1.68 1.85 -0.04
CA LYS A 209 -1.18 0.51 0.26
C LYS A 209 -2.07 -0.60 -0.33
N LEU A 210 -3.39 -0.52 -0.11
CA LEU A 210 -4.32 -1.54 -0.61
C LEU A 210 -4.50 -1.48 -2.12
N HIS A 211 -4.37 -0.31 -2.73
CA HIS A 211 -4.37 -0.18 -4.18
C HIS A 211 -3.27 -1.04 -4.79
N TRP A 212 -2.04 -0.99 -4.26
CA TRP A 212 -0.95 -1.86 -4.71
C TRP A 212 -1.20 -3.35 -4.45
N GLU A 213 -1.89 -3.70 -3.36
CA GLU A 213 -2.30 -5.09 -3.10
C GLU A 213 -3.36 -5.57 -4.11
N ILE A 214 -4.26 -4.70 -4.55
CA ILE A 214 -5.31 -4.97 -5.55
C ILE A 214 -4.69 -5.10 -6.95
N GLU A 215 -3.79 -4.20 -7.34
CA GLU A 215 -3.06 -4.25 -8.60
C GLU A 215 -2.28 -5.57 -8.75
N GLY A 216 -1.69 -6.07 -7.66
CA GLY A 216 -0.98 -7.35 -7.63
C GLY A 216 -1.85 -8.59 -7.81
N GLU A 217 -3.17 -8.47 -7.69
CA GLU A 217 -4.16 -9.56 -7.82
C GLU A 217 -5.04 -9.40 -9.08
N ASN A 218 -4.52 -8.75 -10.14
CA ASN A 218 -5.25 -8.42 -11.39
C ASN A 218 -6.39 -7.40 -11.23
N GLY A 219 -6.37 -6.57 -10.19
CA GLY A 219 -7.38 -5.51 -10.00
C GLY A 219 -7.33 -4.36 -11.01
N SER A 220 -6.27 -4.28 -11.83
CA SER A 220 -6.12 -3.28 -12.90
C SER A 220 -7.12 -3.44 -14.05
N GLU A 221 -7.78 -4.60 -14.14
CA GLU A 221 -8.80 -4.88 -15.15
C GLU A 221 -10.16 -4.21 -14.84
N ASP A 222 -10.41 -3.82 -13.58
CA ASP A 222 -11.64 -3.12 -13.18
C ASP A 222 -11.51 -1.59 -13.37
N ILE A 223 -11.94 -1.13 -14.54
CA ILE A 223 -11.93 0.29 -14.94
C ILE A 223 -12.70 1.17 -13.93
N ASN A 224 -13.83 0.67 -13.40
CA ASN A 224 -14.66 1.42 -12.45
C ASN A 224 -13.96 1.58 -11.09
N TYR A 225 -13.16 0.60 -10.68
CA TYR A 225 -12.31 0.74 -9.51
C TYR A 225 -11.21 1.78 -9.73
N GLN A 226 -10.55 1.77 -10.89
CA GLN A 226 -9.49 2.74 -11.21
C GLN A 226 -10.03 4.17 -11.24
N GLU A 227 -11.20 4.38 -11.86
CA GLU A 227 -11.88 5.68 -11.86
C GLU A 227 -12.16 6.17 -10.44
N GLN A 228 -12.75 5.32 -9.57
CA GLN A 228 -12.98 5.65 -8.17
C GLN A 228 -11.69 5.97 -7.41
N PHE A 229 -10.60 5.23 -7.66
CA PHE A 229 -9.32 5.51 -7.04
C PHE A 229 -8.81 6.91 -7.43
N CYS A 230 -8.85 7.24 -8.72
CA CYS A 230 -8.44 8.55 -9.24
C CYS A 230 -9.29 9.68 -8.65
N GLU A 231 -10.62 9.55 -8.57
CA GLU A 231 -11.49 10.56 -7.94
C GLU A 231 -11.11 10.81 -6.47
N HIS A 232 -10.79 9.75 -5.74
CA HIS A 232 -10.37 9.86 -4.34
C HIS A 232 -8.95 10.42 -4.19
N GLU A 233 -8.06 10.15 -5.14
CA GLU A 233 -6.73 10.76 -5.22
C GLU A 233 -6.82 12.26 -5.44
N GLU A 234 -7.63 12.69 -6.41
CA GLU A 234 -7.88 14.10 -6.69
C GLU A 234 -8.45 14.80 -5.46
N THR A 235 -9.47 14.22 -4.81
CA THR A 235 -10.04 14.76 -3.57
C THR A 235 -8.99 14.90 -2.45
N TYR A 236 -8.09 13.92 -2.32
CA TYR A 236 -7.00 13.96 -1.34
C TYR A 236 -6.02 15.10 -1.64
N ILE A 237 -5.61 15.26 -2.89
CA ILE A 237 -4.69 16.29 -3.35
C ILE A 237 -5.30 17.67 -3.15
N GLU A 238 -6.52 17.89 -3.64
CA GLU A 238 -7.23 19.18 -3.54
C GLU A 238 -7.35 19.66 -2.10
N LEU A 239 -7.76 18.78 -1.19
CA LEU A 239 -7.89 19.13 0.23
C LEU A 239 -6.52 19.40 0.87
N THR A 240 -5.50 18.62 0.52
CA THR A 240 -4.12 18.84 1.00
C THR A 240 -3.60 20.20 0.56
N GLU A 241 -3.78 20.57 -0.71
CA GLU A 241 -3.41 21.88 -1.25
C GLU A 241 -4.20 23.01 -0.59
N THR A 242 -5.51 22.81 -0.40
CA THR A 242 -6.37 23.78 0.30
C THR A 242 -5.90 24.04 1.73
N ILE A 243 -5.56 22.98 2.47
CA ILE A 243 -5.03 23.07 3.83
C ILE A 243 -3.68 23.80 3.84
N ASN A 244 -2.76 23.43 2.95
CA ASN A 244 -1.43 24.05 2.87
C ASN A 244 -1.49 25.52 2.45
N THR A 245 -2.46 25.90 1.63
CA THR A 245 -2.65 27.30 1.18
C THR A 245 -3.20 28.18 2.30
N LYS A 246 -3.98 27.61 3.23
CA LYS A 246 -4.61 28.34 4.35
C LYS A 246 -3.76 28.38 5.62
N MET A 247 -2.73 27.52 5.71
CA MET A 247 -1.78 27.44 6.82
C MET A 247 -0.89 28.69 6.89
#